data_AF-A0A838ERL9-F1
#
_entry.id   AF-A0A838ERL9-F1
#
_cell.length_a   1.000
_cell.length_b   1.000
_cell.length_c   1.000
_cell.angle_alpha   90.00
_cell.angle_beta   90.00
_cell.angle_gamma   90.00
#
_symmetry.space_group_name_H-M   'P 1'
#
loop_
_entity.id
_entity.type
_entity.pdbx_description
1 polymer ?
#
loop_
_entity_poly.entity_id
_entity_poly.type
_entity_poly.pdbx_seq_one_letter_code
_entity_poly.pdbx_strand_id
1 'polypeptide(L)'
;MNQLIPKYSRLFPSQSTRQFHLERNNNYGPDKFHTYNDWFYFIHVDPVIRWWHAAGMVIGTLFYIFAALDAWVFGFTFFMVFKFFLGMFFFYFLPLISHFYYEGGSAKSSPDKFHSTLIPVIHINLMTLTGRYDKWLRTYIEKYPFTQEAWELEEKKFSLFR
;
A
#
# COMPACT_ATOMS: atom_id res chain seq x y z
N MET A 1 19.87 -8.62 3.48
CA MET A 1 20.26 -7.71 2.39
C MET A 1 19.85 -6.30 2.78
N ASN A 2 20.64 -5.28 2.47
CA ASN A 2 20.19 -3.90 2.68
C ASN A 2 19.16 -3.54 1.62
N GLN A 3 18.18 -2.72 1.98
CA GLN A 3 17.10 -2.24 1.13
C GLN A 3 17.04 -0.72 1.21
N LEU A 4 16.58 -0.09 0.13
CA LEU A 4 16.23 1.33 0.11
C LEU A 4 14.89 1.50 0.85
N ILE A 5 14.96 2.18 1.99
CA ILE A 5 13.81 2.38 2.87
C ILE A 5 13.77 3.85 3.28
N PRO A 6 12.59 4.50 3.31
CA PRO A 6 12.47 5.86 3.82
C PRO A 6 13.06 6.00 5.23
N LYS A 7 13.77 7.09 5.49
CA LYS A 7 14.31 7.41 6.82
C LYS A 7 13.27 7.28 7.93
N TYR A 8 12.07 7.80 7.69
CA TYR A 8 11.00 7.87 8.67
C TYR A 8 10.03 6.68 8.69
N SER A 9 10.30 5.62 7.92
CA SER A 9 9.48 4.41 7.88
C SER A 9 9.45 3.73 9.25
N ARG A 10 8.25 3.61 9.83
CA ARG A 10 8.01 3.04 11.17
C ARG A 10 6.57 2.59 11.32
N LEU A 11 6.30 1.63 12.21
CA LEU A 11 4.93 1.14 12.42
C LEU A 11 4.01 2.20 13.05
N PHE A 12 4.53 3.03 13.96
CA PHE A 12 3.76 4.08 14.63
C PHE A 12 4.35 5.45 14.29
N PRO A 13 3.78 6.19 13.31
CA PRO A 13 4.34 7.45 12.84
C PRO A 13 4.16 8.55 13.89
N SER A 14 5.20 9.32 14.15
CA SER A 14 5.10 10.55 14.94
C SER A 14 4.31 11.62 14.19
N GLN A 15 3.83 12.65 14.87
CA GLN A 15 3.18 13.80 14.21
C GLN A 15 4.08 14.45 13.15
N SER A 16 5.38 14.61 13.43
CA SER A 16 6.36 15.12 12.46
C SER A 16 6.49 14.23 11.22
N THR A 17 6.45 12.90 11.39
CA THR A 17 6.48 11.95 10.27
C THR A 17 5.23 12.07 9.41
N ARG A 18 4.06 12.20 10.04
CA ARG A 18 2.79 12.39 9.32
C ARG A 18 2.79 13.69 8.53
N GLN A 19 3.31 14.78 9.10
CA GLN A 19 3.43 16.06 8.39
C GLN A 19 4.40 15.98 7.21
N PHE A 20 5.54 15.31 7.39
CA PHE A 20 6.48 15.05 6.29
C PHE A 20 5.81 14.30 5.13
N HIS A 21 5.06 13.23 5.42
CA HIS A 21 4.33 12.50 4.38
C HIS A 21 3.25 13.34 3.70
N LEU A 22 2.51 14.13 4.49
CA LEU A 22 1.49 15.06 3.96
C LEU A 22 2.11 16.07 2.99
N GLU A 23 3.19 16.73 3.40
CA GLU A 23 3.90 17.73 2.60
C GLU A 23 4.47 17.11 1.32
N ARG A 24 5.11 15.94 1.42
CA ARG A 24 5.58 15.19 0.24
C ARG A 24 4.44 14.92 -0.74
N ASN A 25 3.31 14.39 -0.27
CA ASN A 25 2.20 14.07 -1.17
C ASN A 25 1.61 15.32 -1.84
N ASN A 26 1.59 16.46 -1.14
CA ASN A 26 1.17 17.74 -1.72
C ASN A 26 2.17 18.28 -2.75
N ASN A 27 3.47 18.07 -2.54
CA ASN A 27 4.53 18.53 -3.45
C ASN A 27 4.72 17.63 -4.68
N TYR A 28 4.32 16.35 -4.58
CA TYR A 28 4.50 15.33 -5.61
C TYR A 28 3.14 14.73 -6.04
N GLY A 29 2.31 15.57 -6.66
CA GLY A 29 1.04 15.18 -7.25
C GLY A 29 1.18 14.34 -8.53
N PRO A 30 0.07 13.78 -9.06
CA PRO A 30 0.08 12.95 -10.26
C PRO A 30 0.65 13.63 -11.51
N ASP A 31 0.62 14.96 -11.57
CA ASP A 31 1.17 15.80 -12.64
C ASP A 31 2.70 15.73 -12.75
N LYS A 32 3.39 15.29 -11.69
CA LYS A 32 4.84 15.07 -11.69
C LYS A 32 5.27 13.75 -12.34
N PHE A 33 4.31 12.92 -12.77
CA PHE A 33 4.55 11.58 -13.26
C PHE A 33 4.00 11.40 -14.67
N HIS A 34 4.63 10.53 -15.47
CA HIS A 34 4.17 10.25 -16.83
C HIS A 34 2.81 9.54 -16.84
N THR A 35 2.52 8.75 -15.81
CA THR A 35 1.25 8.03 -15.69
C THR A 35 0.73 8.08 -14.26
N TYR A 36 -0.58 7.93 -14.11
CA TYR A 36 -1.21 7.82 -12.78
C TYR A 36 -0.70 6.61 -11.98
N ASN A 37 -0.37 5.52 -12.68
CA ASN A 37 0.17 4.32 -12.06
C ASN A 37 1.57 4.57 -11.48
N ASP A 38 2.41 5.35 -12.16
CA ASP A 38 3.71 5.75 -11.63
C ASP A 38 3.53 6.53 -10.31
N TRP A 39 2.66 7.54 -10.29
CA TRP A 39 2.30 8.25 -9.06
C TRP A 39 1.77 7.30 -7.98
N PHE A 40 0.92 6.34 -8.34
CA PHE A 40 0.43 5.33 -7.41
C PHE A 40 1.56 4.51 -6.80
N TYR A 41 2.58 4.13 -7.56
CA TYR A 41 3.75 3.48 -6.97
C TYR A 41 4.53 4.40 -6.04
N PHE A 42 4.70 5.68 -6.42
CA PHE A 42 5.43 6.66 -5.63
C PHE A 42 4.86 6.81 -4.23
N ILE A 43 3.53 6.92 -4.08
CA ILE A 43 2.90 7.09 -2.76
C ILE A 43 2.99 5.82 -1.88
N HIS A 44 3.38 4.68 -2.46
CA HIS A 44 3.54 3.39 -1.78
C HIS A 44 5.01 2.98 -1.60
N VAL A 45 5.97 3.92 -1.63
CA VAL A 45 7.39 3.62 -1.39
C VAL A 45 7.70 3.26 0.07
N ASP A 46 6.83 3.56 1.04
CA ASP A 46 7.01 3.08 2.41
C ASP A 46 6.72 1.57 2.55
N PRO A 47 7.67 0.73 3.01
CA PRO A 47 7.41 -0.67 3.25
C PRO A 47 6.31 -0.94 4.28
N VAL A 48 6.11 -0.07 5.27
CA VAL A 48 5.07 -0.24 6.29
C VAL A 48 3.69 -0.11 5.65
N ILE A 49 3.45 0.95 4.88
CA ILE A 49 2.19 1.14 4.15
C ILE A 49 1.94 -0.06 3.22
N ARG A 50 2.95 -0.50 2.47
CA ARG A 50 2.80 -1.71 1.63
C ARG A 50 2.48 -2.97 2.41
N TRP A 51 3.04 -3.14 3.61
CA TRP A 51 2.70 -4.28 4.47
C TRP A 51 1.25 -4.24 4.93
N TRP A 52 0.69 -3.07 5.26
CA TRP A 52 -0.74 -2.94 5.54
C TRP A 52 -1.60 -3.34 4.34
N HIS A 53 -1.23 -2.89 3.14
CA HIS A 53 -1.91 -3.28 1.89
C HIS A 53 -1.84 -4.79 1.64
N ALA A 54 -0.64 -5.37 1.73
CA ALA A 54 -0.43 -6.79 1.50
C ALA A 54 -1.15 -7.65 2.55
N ALA A 55 -1.11 -7.28 3.83
CA ALA A 55 -1.82 -7.96 4.90
C ALA A 55 -3.34 -7.90 4.71
N GLY A 56 -3.88 -6.71 4.40
CA GLY A 56 -5.30 -6.54 4.10
C GLY A 56 -5.76 -7.38 2.91
N MET A 57 -4.98 -7.40 1.83
CA MET A 57 -5.24 -8.24 0.66
C MET A 57 -5.26 -9.73 1.00
N VAL A 58 -4.26 -10.23 1.74
CA VAL A 58 -4.17 -11.65 2.12
C VAL A 58 -5.33 -12.05 3.03
N ILE A 59 -5.57 -11.30 4.11
CA ILE A 59 -6.64 -11.59 5.08
C ILE A 59 -8.01 -11.49 4.39
N GLY A 60 -8.23 -10.45 3.59
CA GLY A 60 -9.48 -10.25 2.86
C GLY A 60 -9.74 -11.38 1.85
N THR A 61 -8.71 -11.81 1.13
CA THR A 61 -8.81 -12.95 0.19
C THR A 61 -9.19 -14.25 0.89
N LEU A 62 -8.61 -14.53 2.07
CA LEU A 62 -8.98 -15.70 2.87
C LEU A 62 -10.45 -15.66 3.28
N PHE A 63 -10.97 -14.50 3.70
CA PHE A 63 -12.39 -14.35 4.02
C PHE A 63 -13.29 -14.55 2.82
N TYR A 64 -12.91 -14.07 1.62
CA TYR A 64 -13.67 -14.35 0.40
C TYR A 64 -13.67 -15.85 0.05
N ILE A 65 -12.55 -16.54 0.20
CA ILE A 65 -12.47 -17.99 0.01
C ILE A 65 -13.41 -18.71 1.00
N PHE A 66 -13.38 -18.34 2.28
CA PHE A 66 -14.27 -18.94 3.27
C PHE A 66 -15.75 -18.63 3.02
N ALA A 67 -16.09 -17.43 2.55
CA ALA A 67 -17.44 -17.09 2.15
C ALA A 67 -17.90 -17.94 0.94
N ALA A 68 -17.03 -18.15 -0.05
CA ALA A 68 -17.32 -18.99 -1.21
C ALA A 68 -17.47 -20.47 -0.83
N LEU A 69 -16.63 -20.99 0.07
CA LEU A 69 -16.73 -22.35 0.59
C LEU A 69 -18.02 -22.55 1.39
N ASP A 70 -18.38 -21.61 2.26
CA ASP A 70 -19.67 -21.64 2.96
C ASP A 70 -20.85 -21.65 1.98
N ALA A 71 -20.79 -20.79 0.96
CA ALA A 71 -21.83 -20.72 -0.08
C ALA A 71 -21.96 -22.05 -0.82
N TRP A 72 -20.83 -22.70 -1.12
CA TRP A 72 -20.79 -23.99 -1.81
C TRP A 72 -21.34 -25.14 -0.96
N VAL A 73 -20.98 -25.20 0.32
CA VAL A 73 -21.33 -26.33 1.21
C VAL A 73 -22.72 -26.17 1.83
N PHE A 74 -23.07 -24.96 2.26
CA PHE A 74 -24.27 -24.69 3.06
C PHE A 74 -25.29 -23.78 2.35
N GLY A 75 -24.99 -23.31 1.13
CA GLY A 75 -25.82 -22.34 0.42
C GLY A 75 -25.71 -20.93 1.01
N PHE A 76 -26.73 -20.10 0.76
CA PHE A 76 -26.75 -18.72 1.24
C PHE A 76 -27.02 -18.66 2.74
N THR A 77 -26.03 -18.24 3.53
CA THR A 77 -26.13 -18.16 4.99
C THR A 77 -25.69 -16.80 5.53
N PHE A 78 -26.13 -16.46 6.75
CA PHE A 78 -25.67 -15.27 7.44
C PHE A 78 -24.13 -15.24 7.60
N PHE A 79 -23.51 -16.38 7.93
CA PHE A 79 -22.07 -16.48 8.11
C PHE A 79 -21.30 -16.21 6.81
N MET A 80 -21.82 -16.67 5.68
CA MET A 80 -21.27 -16.38 4.35
C MET A 80 -21.27 -14.87 4.07
N VAL A 81 -22.41 -14.21 4.29
CA VAL A 81 -22.54 -12.75 4.10
C VAL A 81 -21.61 -11.99 5.06
N PHE A 82 -21.55 -12.38 6.33
CA PHE A 82 -20.66 -11.78 7.31
C PHE A 82 -19.18 -11.90 6.90
N LYS A 83 -18.73 -13.09 6.49
CA LYS A 83 -17.36 -13.32 5.98
C LYS A 83 -17.09 -12.51 4.72
N PHE A 84 -18.06 -12.36 3.82
CA PHE A 84 -17.93 -11.51 2.64
C PHE A 84 -17.66 -10.04 3.03
N PHE A 85 -18.41 -9.50 4.00
CA PHE A 85 -18.18 -8.14 4.50
C PHE A 85 -16.85 -7.99 5.26
N LEU A 86 -16.40 -9.01 6.01
CA LEU A 86 -15.04 -9.03 6.56
C LEU A 86 -13.98 -9.01 5.45
N GLY A 87 -14.18 -9.80 4.39
CA GLY A 87 -13.35 -9.79 3.19
C GLY A 87 -13.23 -8.38 2.61
N MET A 88 -14.37 -7.70 2.44
CA MET A 88 -14.42 -6.33 1.95
C MET A 88 -13.68 -5.35 2.87
N PHE A 89 -13.90 -5.46 4.18
CA PHE A 89 -13.22 -4.63 5.18
C PHE A 89 -11.70 -4.76 5.08
N PHE A 90 -11.16 -5.98 5.16
CA PHE A 90 -9.73 -6.20 5.13
C PHE A 90 -9.12 -5.87 3.77
N PHE A 91 -9.80 -6.20 2.66
CA PHE A 91 -9.25 -6.00 1.32
C PHE A 91 -9.23 -4.52 0.90
N TYR A 92 -10.26 -3.74 1.24
CA TYR A 92 -10.41 -2.36 0.75
C TYR A 92 -10.25 -1.29 1.84
N PHE A 93 -10.78 -1.52 3.03
CA PHE A 93 -10.79 -0.49 4.08
C PHE A 93 -9.51 -0.46 4.90
N LEU A 94 -8.89 -1.62 5.18
CA LEU A 94 -7.62 -1.66 5.91
C LEU A 94 -6.49 -0.87 5.19
N PRO A 95 -6.28 -1.04 3.87
CA PRO A 95 -5.32 -0.23 3.12
C PRO A 95 -5.65 1.26 3.17
N LEU A 96 -6.93 1.63 3.01
CA LEU A 96 -7.39 3.01 3.07
C LEU A 96 -7.13 3.64 4.45
N ILE A 97 -7.41 2.90 5.54
CA ILE A 97 -7.12 3.33 6.91
C ILE A 97 -5.63 3.62 7.09
N SER A 98 -4.75 2.80 6.49
CA SER A 98 -3.31 3.07 6.56
C SER A 98 -2.94 4.44 5.98
N HIS A 99 -3.53 4.86 4.85
CA HIS A 99 -3.31 6.20 4.29
C HIS A 99 -3.81 7.32 5.21
N PHE A 100 -4.95 7.13 5.89
CA PHE A 100 -5.40 8.10 6.90
C PHE A 100 -4.46 8.17 8.11
N TYR A 101 -3.95 7.02 8.53
CA TYR A 101 -3.05 6.90 9.67
C TYR A 101 -1.68 7.52 9.42
N TYR A 102 -1.01 7.19 8.30
CA TYR A 102 0.35 7.63 8.01
C TYR A 102 0.45 9.03 7.41
N GLU A 103 -0.56 9.49 6.67
CA GLU A 103 -0.44 10.70 5.83
C GLU A 103 -1.75 11.50 5.74
N GLY A 104 -2.68 11.26 6.66
CA GLY A 104 -3.91 12.05 6.79
C GLY A 104 -4.87 11.91 5.60
N GLY A 105 -4.70 10.89 4.76
CA GLY A 105 -5.53 10.67 3.56
C GLY A 105 -5.15 11.55 2.38
N SER A 106 -3.95 12.16 2.39
CA SER A 106 -3.44 12.96 1.27
C SER A 106 -3.13 12.11 0.03
N ALA A 107 -2.65 10.88 0.20
CA ALA A 107 -2.43 9.97 -0.92
C ALA A 107 -3.64 9.03 -1.11
N LYS A 108 -4.71 9.60 -1.64
CA LYS A 108 -5.89 8.84 -2.06
C LYS A 108 -6.03 8.87 -3.56
N SER A 109 -6.31 7.71 -4.15
CA SER A 109 -6.66 7.68 -5.56
C SER A 109 -8.00 8.40 -5.77
N SER A 110 -8.16 9.09 -6.90
CA SER A 110 -9.46 9.64 -7.26
C SER A 110 -10.42 8.48 -7.55
N PRO A 111 -11.70 8.54 -7.15
CA PRO A 111 -12.64 7.44 -7.36
C PRO A 111 -12.74 6.95 -8.81
N ASP A 112 -12.60 7.86 -9.78
CA ASP A 112 -12.59 7.54 -11.21
C ASP A 112 -11.36 6.72 -11.66
N LYS A 113 -10.32 6.66 -10.83
CA LYS A 113 -9.07 5.92 -11.10
C LYS A 113 -9.00 4.57 -10.40
N PHE A 114 -9.97 4.19 -9.57
CA PHE A 114 -9.92 2.93 -8.81
C PHE A 114 -9.73 1.69 -9.69
N HIS A 115 -10.37 1.66 -10.87
CA HIS A 115 -10.18 0.58 -11.83
C HIS A 115 -8.74 0.52 -12.38
N SER A 116 -8.13 1.69 -12.65
CA SER A 116 -6.76 1.77 -13.15
C SER A 116 -5.71 1.37 -12.11
N THR A 117 -6.01 1.58 -10.82
CA THR A 117 -5.10 1.27 -9.71
C THR A 117 -5.17 -0.18 -9.22
N LEU A 118 -6.14 -0.97 -9.69
CA LEU A 118 -6.27 -2.39 -9.30
C LEU A 118 -5.05 -3.22 -9.71
N ILE A 119 -4.55 -3.05 -10.93
CA ILE A 119 -3.35 -3.76 -11.39
C ILE A 119 -2.10 -3.31 -10.59
N PRO A 120 -1.83 -2.00 -10.44
CA PRO A 120 -0.76 -1.51 -9.57
C PRO A 120 -0.81 -2.05 -8.15
N VAL A 121 -1.96 -2.03 -7.46
CA VAL A 121 -2.04 -2.47 -6.07
C VAL A 121 -1.73 -3.97 -5.93
N ILE A 122 -2.25 -4.81 -6.84
CA ILE A 122 -1.91 -6.25 -6.87
C ILE A 122 -0.40 -6.42 -7.09
N HIS A 123 0.17 -5.70 -8.05
CA HIS A 123 1.59 -5.79 -8.36
C HIS A 123 2.47 -5.39 -7.16
N ILE A 124 2.17 -4.27 -6.49
CA ILE A 124 2.88 -3.80 -5.29
C ILE A 124 2.82 -4.85 -4.17
N ASN A 125 1.64 -5.42 -3.93
CA ASN A 125 1.44 -6.41 -2.89
C ASN A 125 2.24 -7.68 -3.17
N LEU A 126 2.21 -8.19 -4.41
CA LEU A 126 3.00 -9.36 -4.81
C LEU A 126 4.51 -9.11 -4.68
N MET A 127 5.00 -7.93 -5.07
CA MET A 127 6.41 -7.56 -4.90
C MET A 127 6.80 -7.45 -3.43
N THR A 128 5.89 -6.98 -2.58
CA THR A 128 6.10 -6.88 -1.13
C THR A 128 6.20 -8.27 -0.51
N LEU A 129 5.26 -9.16 -0.83
CA LEU A 129 5.23 -10.54 -0.32
C LEU A 129 6.43 -11.38 -0.81
N THR A 130 6.90 -11.15 -2.03
CA THR A 130 8.03 -11.88 -2.62
C THR A 130 9.40 -11.25 -2.30
N GLY A 131 9.44 -10.12 -1.62
CA GLY A 131 10.68 -9.38 -1.33
C GLY A 131 11.35 -8.76 -2.55
N ARG A 132 10.64 -8.65 -3.68
CA ARG A 132 11.18 -8.12 -4.96
C ARG A 132 11.04 -6.60 -5.10
N TYR A 133 10.36 -5.93 -4.16
CA TYR A 133 10.08 -4.51 -4.24
C TYR A 133 11.34 -3.64 -4.31
N ASP A 134 12.39 -3.96 -3.54
CA ASP A 134 13.64 -3.15 -3.54
C ASP A 134 14.29 -3.09 -4.94
N LYS A 135 14.37 -4.24 -5.62
CA LYS A 135 14.90 -4.31 -6.98
C LYS A 135 14.08 -3.44 -7.93
N TRP A 136 12.75 -3.50 -7.83
CA TRP A 136 11.86 -2.68 -8.64
C TRP A 136 11.99 -1.18 -8.31
N LEU A 137 12.11 -0.82 -7.03
CA LEU A 137 12.26 0.56 -6.57
C LEU A 137 13.52 1.20 -7.14
N ARG A 138 14.62 0.46 -7.24
CA ARG A 138 15.87 0.95 -7.85
C ARG A 138 15.66 1.33 -9.32
N THR A 139 15.00 0.47 -10.10
CA THR A 139 14.62 0.79 -11.49
C THR A 139 13.62 1.95 -11.56
N TYR A 140 12.72 2.07 -10.58
CA TYR A 140 11.78 3.19 -10.51
C TYR A 140 12.50 4.53 -10.28
N ILE A 141 13.52 4.56 -9.43
CA ILE A 141 14.33 5.75 -9.16
C ILE A 141 15.14 6.18 -10.39
N GLU A 142 15.59 5.25 -11.24
CA GLU A 142 16.23 5.60 -12.52
C GLU A 142 15.27 6.41 -13.42
N LYS A 143 13.98 6.08 -13.40
CA LYS A 143 12.93 6.82 -14.12
C LYS A 143 12.52 8.12 -13.42
N TYR A 144 12.49 8.12 -12.09
CA TYR A 144 12.06 9.25 -11.26
C TYR A 144 13.08 9.56 -10.16
N PRO A 145 14.22 10.22 -10.49
CA PRO A 145 15.33 10.41 -9.55
C PRO A 145 14.96 11.17 -8.28
N PHE A 146 14.02 12.12 -8.37
CA PHE A 146 13.51 12.88 -7.23
C PHE A 146 12.88 11.99 -6.14
N THR A 147 12.51 10.74 -6.46
CA THR A 147 11.96 9.78 -5.48
C THR A 147 12.93 9.54 -4.33
N GLN A 148 14.24 9.51 -4.60
CA GLN A 148 15.28 9.32 -3.58
C GLN A 148 15.23 10.43 -2.53
N GLU A 149 15.17 11.69 -2.98
CA GLU A 149 15.14 12.88 -2.12
C GLU A 149 13.79 13.03 -1.44
N ALA A 150 12.69 12.89 -2.20
CA ALA A 150 11.33 13.06 -1.70
C ALA A 150 10.96 12.08 -0.57
N TRP A 151 11.60 10.91 -0.54
CA TRP A 151 11.38 9.90 0.49
C TRP A 151 12.51 9.79 1.51
N GLU A 152 13.57 10.59 1.39
CA GLU A 152 14.81 10.45 2.16
C GLU A 152 15.24 8.98 2.26
N LEU A 153 15.41 8.33 1.10
CA LEU A 153 15.71 6.90 1.04
C LEU A 153 17.12 6.60 1.56
N GLU A 154 17.22 5.61 2.43
CA GLU A 154 18.47 5.16 3.04
C GLU A 154 18.68 3.67 2.82
N GLU A 155 19.93 3.25 2.65
CA GLU A 155 20.27 1.84 2.51
C GLU A 155 20.42 1.19 3.90
N LYS A 156 19.44 0.36 4.29
CA LYS A 156 19.43 -0.28 5.62
C LYS A 156 18.75 -1.63 5.62
N LYS A 157 18.99 -2.44 6.65
CA LYS A 157 18.19 -3.64 6.90
C LYS A 157 16.80 -3.22 7.38
N PHE A 158 15.75 -3.76 6.75
CA PHE A 158 14.37 -3.53 7.18
C PHE A 158 14.13 -4.08 8.59
N SER A 159 13.48 -3.29 9.44
CA SER A 159 12.96 -3.70 10.74
C SER A 159 11.66 -2.96 11.02
N LEU A 160 10.60 -3.70 11.34
CA LEU A 160 9.27 -3.15 11.67
C LEU A 160 9.21 -2.47 13.04
N PHE A 161 10.11 -2.82 13.97
CA PHE A 161 10.02 -2.49 15.39
C PHE A 161 11.05 -1.44 15.85
N ARG A 162 11.37 -0.47 15.00
CA ARG A 162 12.19 0.68 15.40
C ARG A 162 11.37 1.71 16.15
#